data_AF-A0A349NFG8-F1
#
_entry.id   AF-A0A349NFG8-F1
#
_cell.length_a   1.000
_cell.length_b   1.000
_cell.length_c   1.000
_cell.angle_alpha   90.00
_cell.angle_beta   90.00
_cell.angle_gamma   90.00
#
_symmetry.space_group_name_H-M   'P 1'
#
loop_
_entity.id
_entity.type
_entity.pdbx_description
1 polymer ?
#
loop_
_entity_poly.entity_id
_entity_poly.type
_entity_poly.pdbx_seq_one_letter_code
_entity_poly.pdbx_strand_id
1 'polypeptide(L)'
;MRIIQSFWSKPYFSEKRKGGCIGGWSHPLFFYMSWALSCLSLRKFYTDVELYTDEAGKRLLIDTLRLPYTKVHVLLDELNDYDIDLWAIGKMFTYKLQTKPFLHVDGDVYIWKAFPTEVEDASLVAQNLEKNYPYNIKFIKEAKSTLAYIPSQIIDCNTSNEINAGILGGTDMSFFETYTQ
;
A
#
# COMPACT_ATOMS: atom_id res chain seq x y z
N MET A 1 8.28 14.54 8.27
CA MET A 1 7.03 13.92 7.75
C MET A 1 6.56 12.77 8.64
N ARG A 2 5.25 12.47 8.70
CA ARG A 2 4.71 11.22 9.29
C ARG A 2 4.73 10.11 8.23
N ILE A 3 5.22 8.93 8.60
CA ILE A 3 5.16 7.74 7.77
C ILE A 3 4.01 6.84 8.24
N ILE A 4 3.28 6.24 7.30
CA ILE A 4 2.27 5.24 7.61
C ILE A 4 2.52 3.99 6.76
N GLN A 5 2.21 2.82 7.31
CA GLN A 5 2.14 1.57 6.55
C GLN A 5 0.78 0.93 6.78
N SER A 6 0.30 0.15 5.81
CA SER A 6 -0.97 -0.57 5.93
C SER A 6 -0.81 -2.05 5.62
N PHE A 7 -1.38 -2.92 6.44
CA PHE A 7 -1.39 -4.37 6.24
C PHE A 7 -2.78 -4.94 6.50
N TRP A 8 -3.58 -5.09 5.45
CA TRP A 8 -4.78 -5.92 5.50
C TRP A 8 -4.35 -7.35 5.24
N SER A 9 -4.44 -8.20 6.25
CA SER A 9 -3.81 -9.52 6.25
C SER A 9 -4.68 -10.59 5.58
N LYS A 10 -6.00 -10.39 5.50
CA LYS A 10 -6.94 -11.35 4.88
C LYS A 10 -6.52 -11.78 3.46
N PRO A 11 -6.16 -10.89 2.52
CA PRO A 11 -5.67 -11.30 1.20
C PRO A 11 -4.38 -12.11 1.24
N TYR A 12 -3.51 -11.86 2.22
CA TYR A 12 -2.19 -12.48 2.33
C TYR A 12 -2.25 -13.90 2.92
N PHE A 13 -3.22 -14.18 3.79
CA PHE A 13 -3.40 -15.49 4.41
C PHE A 13 -4.48 -16.36 3.73
N SER A 14 -5.16 -15.83 2.72
CA SER A 14 -6.19 -16.59 2.01
C SER A 14 -5.62 -17.77 1.22
N GLU A 15 -6.28 -18.92 1.36
CA GLU A 15 -5.92 -20.15 0.65
C GLU A 15 -6.05 -20.02 -0.87
N LYS A 16 -6.93 -19.14 -1.36
CA LYS A 16 -7.14 -18.91 -2.80
C LYS A 16 -5.89 -18.36 -3.52
N ARG A 17 -4.96 -17.74 -2.79
CA ARG A 17 -3.67 -17.28 -3.34
C ARG A 17 -2.53 -18.29 -3.18
N LYS A 18 -2.83 -19.53 -2.76
CA LYS A 18 -1.84 -20.61 -2.62
C LYS A 18 -1.35 -21.13 -3.99
N GLY A 19 -0.60 -20.31 -4.71
CA GLY A 19 0.53 -20.77 -5.52
C GLY A 19 1.78 -21.03 -4.64
N GLY A 20 1.61 -21.12 -3.31
CA GLY A 20 2.69 -21.27 -2.33
C GLY A 20 3.28 -19.96 -1.79
N CYS A 21 2.86 -18.81 -2.31
CA CYS A 21 3.49 -17.53 -2.00
C CYS A 21 2.60 -16.62 -1.12
N ILE A 22 3.06 -16.26 0.08
CA ILE A 22 2.38 -15.25 0.91
C ILE A 22 2.57 -13.89 0.22
N GLY A 23 1.50 -13.31 -0.34
CA GLY A 23 1.58 -11.98 -0.96
C GLY A 23 2.61 -11.85 -2.09
N GLY A 24 2.85 -12.94 -2.84
CA GLY A 24 3.87 -12.97 -3.91
C GLY A 24 5.28 -13.38 -3.47
N TRP A 25 5.53 -13.55 -2.18
CA TRP A 25 6.82 -14.02 -1.65
C TRP A 25 6.96 -15.53 -1.76
N SER A 26 8.07 -16.02 -2.33
CA SER A 26 8.35 -17.45 -2.50
C SER A 26 8.44 -18.24 -1.19
N HIS A 27 8.64 -17.56 -0.06
CA HIS A 27 8.66 -18.18 1.26
C HIS A 27 8.16 -17.18 2.34
N PRO A 28 7.36 -17.61 3.33
CA PRO A 28 6.87 -16.75 4.42
C PRO A 28 7.96 -15.96 5.15
N LEU A 29 9.14 -16.57 5.32
CA LEU A 29 10.28 -15.94 5.97
C LEU A 29 10.72 -14.64 5.25
N PHE A 30 10.67 -14.60 3.92
CA PHE A 30 11.05 -13.41 3.17
C PHE A 30 10.06 -12.26 3.36
N PHE A 31 8.77 -12.58 3.47
CA PHE A 31 7.76 -11.59 3.84
C PHE A 31 8.05 -11.00 5.23
N TYR A 32 8.34 -11.84 6.24
CA TYR A 32 8.65 -11.35 7.58
C TYR A 32 9.94 -10.52 7.63
N MET A 33 10.99 -10.96 6.94
CA MET A 33 12.25 -10.23 6.85
C MET A 33 12.09 -8.89 6.13
N SER A 34 11.33 -8.88 5.03
CA SER A 34 11.00 -7.68 4.26
C SER A 34 10.28 -6.66 5.14
N TRP A 35 9.20 -7.08 5.80
CA TRP A 35 8.42 -6.19 6.66
C TRP A 35 9.23 -5.64 7.84
N ALA A 36 10.03 -6.50 8.48
CA ALA A 36 10.92 -6.10 9.56
C ALA A 36 11.96 -5.08 9.08
N LEU A 37 12.62 -5.34 7.94
CA LEU A 37 13.61 -4.42 7.37
C LEU A 37 12.97 -3.08 7.00
N SER A 38 11.79 -3.09 6.39
CA SER A 38 11.04 -1.88 6.05
C SER A 38 10.77 -1.04 7.30
N CYS A 39 10.09 -1.61 8.30
CA CYS A 39 9.75 -0.91 9.55
C CYS A 39 11.00 -0.38 10.28
N LEU A 40 12.03 -1.22 10.46
CA LEU A 40 13.26 -0.84 11.17
C LEU A 40 14.02 0.26 10.43
N SER A 41 14.06 0.21 9.10
CA SER A 41 14.72 1.22 8.28
C SER A 41 13.99 2.58 8.37
N LEU A 42 12.65 2.57 8.33
CA LEU A 42 11.84 3.77 8.53
C LEU A 42 12.03 4.37 9.92
N ARG A 43 11.98 3.53 10.97
CA ARG A 43 12.14 3.95 12.37
C ARG A 43 13.52 4.53 12.70
N LYS A 44 14.53 4.25 11.88
CA LYS A 44 15.86 4.87 12.01
C LYS A 44 15.86 6.36 11.68
N PHE A 45 14.98 6.80 10.77
CA PHE A 45 14.97 8.17 10.24
C PHE A 45 13.71 8.96 10.62
N TYR A 46 12.62 8.27 10.94
CA TYR A 46 11.34 8.88 11.25
C TYR A 46 10.91 8.59 12.67
N THR A 47 10.58 9.66 13.42
CA THR A 47 10.09 9.56 14.80
C THR A 47 8.61 9.17 14.87
N ASP A 48 7.84 9.34 13.79
CA ASP A 48 6.41 9.01 13.66
C ASP A 48 6.21 8.02 12.50
N VAL A 49 6.02 6.73 12.83
CA VAL A 49 5.78 5.64 11.87
C VAL A 49 4.63 4.78 12.39
N GLU A 50 3.45 4.97 11.81
CA GLU A 50 2.22 4.31 12.26
C GLU A 50 1.88 3.09 11.38
N LEU A 51 1.26 2.07 11.98
CA LEU A 51 0.73 0.90 11.27
C LEU A 51 -0.80 0.90 11.31
N TYR A 52 -1.43 0.71 10.15
CA TYR A 52 -2.86 0.42 10.01
C TYR A 52 -3.03 -1.04 9.61
N THR A 53 -3.75 -1.82 10.40
CA THR A 53 -3.84 -3.27 10.17
C THR A 53 -5.16 -3.84 10.67
N ASP A 54 -5.35 -5.14 10.51
CA ASP A 54 -6.43 -5.92 11.11
C ASP A 54 -5.89 -6.74 12.29
N GLU A 55 -6.78 -7.39 13.05
CA GLU A 55 -6.40 -8.13 14.25
C GLU A 55 -5.37 -9.24 13.96
N ALA A 56 -5.45 -9.90 12.80
CA ALA A 56 -4.48 -10.92 12.41
C ALA A 56 -3.10 -10.31 12.07
N GLY A 57 -3.08 -9.16 11.40
CA GLY A 57 -1.87 -8.43 11.09
C GLY A 57 -1.19 -7.84 12.33
N LYS A 58 -1.96 -7.32 13.31
CA LYS A 58 -1.42 -6.92 14.61
C LYS A 58 -0.77 -8.10 15.35
N ARG A 59 -1.46 -9.26 15.42
CA ARG A 59 -0.89 -10.46 16.06
C ARG A 59 0.44 -10.87 15.46
N LEU A 60 0.56 -10.79 14.13
CA LEU A 60 1.81 -11.09 13.44
C LEU A 60 2.88 -10.01 13.67
N LEU A 61 2.60 -8.78 13.24
CA LEU A 61 3.61 -7.73 13.13
C LEU A 61 4.00 -7.14 14.50
N ILE A 62 3.08 -7.14 15.46
CA ILE A 62 3.26 -6.51 16.76
C ILE A 62 3.45 -7.56 17.85
N ASP A 63 2.49 -8.46 18.04
CA ASP A 63 2.55 -9.38 19.19
C ASP A 63 3.67 -10.42 19.01
N THR A 64 3.90 -10.87 17.77
CA THR A 64 4.93 -11.87 17.43
C THR A 64 6.26 -11.24 17.05
N LEU A 65 6.29 -10.39 16.00
CA LEU A 65 7.53 -9.80 15.50
C LEU A 65 8.01 -8.60 16.31
N ARG A 66 7.15 -8.00 17.15
CA ARG A 66 7.47 -6.86 18.02
C ARG A 66 8.05 -5.67 17.26
N LEU A 67 7.49 -5.40 16.08
CA LEU A 67 7.97 -4.30 15.24
C LEU A 67 7.73 -2.94 15.91
N PRO A 68 8.71 -2.03 15.89
CA PRO A 68 8.69 -0.81 16.71
C PRO A 68 7.90 0.35 16.09
N TYR A 69 6.67 0.08 15.62
CA TYR A 69 5.74 1.13 15.19
C TYR A 69 5.39 2.06 16.34
N THR A 70 5.22 3.34 16.06
CA THR A 70 4.92 4.37 17.08
C THR A 70 3.48 4.33 17.52
N LYS A 71 2.60 3.90 16.62
CA LYS A 71 1.17 3.69 16.86
C LYS A 71 0.66 2.58 15.96
N VAL A 72 -0.27 1.80 16.47
CA VAL A 72 -0.93 0.71 15.74
C VAL A 72 -2.43 0.95 15.79
N HIS A 73 -3.06 0.94 14.62
CA HIS A 73 -4.50 1.11 14.43
C HIS A 73 -5.06 -0.20 13.89
N VAL A 74 -5.99 -0.81 14.62
CA VAL A 74 -6.65 -2.05 14.20
C VAL A 74 -8.02 -1.72 13.64
N LEU A 75 -8.05 -1.34 12.38
CA LEU A 75 -9.24 -0.80 11.69
C LEU A 75 -9.55 -1.55 10.38
N LEU A 76 -8.62 -2.36 9.87
CA LEU A 76 -8.80 -3.03 8.57
C LEU A 76 -9.69 -4.28 8.64
N ASP A 77 -10.13 -4.68 9.83
CA ASP A 77 -11.19 -5.70 9.98
C ASP A 77 -12.52 -5.25 9.36
N GLU A 78 -12.76 -3.94 9.22
CA GLU A 78 -13.92 -3.39 8.51
C GLU A 78 -13.97 -3.82 7.03
N LEU A 79 -12.82 -4.22 6.47
CA LEU A 79 -12.71 -4.68 5.10
C LEU A 79 -12.99 -6.18 4.95
N ASN A 80 -13.27 -6.90 6.04
CA ASN A 80 -13.39 -8.36 6.03
C ASN A 80 -14.55 -8.90 5.18
N ASP A 81 -15.51 -8.07 4.77
CA ASP A 81 -16.57 -8.47 3.83
C ASP A 81 -16.20 -8.23 2.36
N TYR A 82 -15.11 -7.51 2.08
CA TYR A 82 -14.61 -7.31 0.72
C TYR A 82 -13.95 -8.56 0.16
N ASP A 83 -14.00 -8.67 -1.17
CA ASP A 83 -13.25 -9.68 -1.90
C ASP A 83 -11.74 -9.47 -1.71
N ILE A 84 -11.03 -10.57 -1.49
CA ILE A 84 -9.58 -10.60 -1.29
C ILE A 84 -8.80 -10.12 -2.52
N ASP A 85 -9.41 -10.19 -3.71
CA ASP A 85 -8.80 -9.72 -4.96
C ASP A 85 -8.76 -8.19 -5.05
N LEU A 86 -9.50 -7.49 -4.18
CA LEU A 86 -9.38 -6.05 -3.94
C LEU A 86 -8.31 -5.73 -2.89
N TRP A 87 -7.20 -6.47 -2.88
CA TRP A 87 -6.13 -6.39 -1.88
C TRP A 87 -5.57 -4.97 -1.64
N ALA A 88 -5.62 -4.10 -2.65
CA ALA A 88 -5.17 -2.71 -2.55
C ALA A 88 -6.11 -1.82 -1.70
N ILE A 89 -7.34 -2.26 -1.42
CA ILE A 89 -8.34 -1.45 -0.69
C ILE A 89 -7.90 -1.11 0.74
N GLY A 90 -7.06 -1.95 1.36
CA GLY A 90 -6.46 -1.66 2.66
C GLY A 90 -5.64 -0.36 2.67
N LYS A 91 -4.95 -0.06 1.56
CA LYS A 91 -4.22 1.20 1.40
C LYS A 91 -5.18 2.37 1.25
N MET A 92 -6.17 2.24 0.37
CA MET A 92 -7.17 3.28 0.10
C MET A 92 -7.98 3.65 1.36
N PHE A 93 -8.41 2.65 2.11
CA PHE A 93 -9.09 2.85 3.38
C PHE A 93 -8.16 3.54 4.39
N THR A 94 -6.89 3.15 4.44
CA THR A 94 -5.89 3.84 5.27
C THR A 94 -5.74 5.31 4.87
N TYR A 95 -5.68 5.64 3.57
CA TYR A 95 -5.58 7.02 3.09
C TYR A 95 -6.80 7.86 3.50
N LYS A 96 -7.99 7.28 3.41
CA LYS A 96 -9.26 7.91 3.83
C LYS A 96 -9.26 8.32 5.30
N LEU A 97 -8.54 7.58 6.15
CA LEU A 97 -8.46 7.87 7.59
C LEU A 97 -7.50 9.02 7.92
N GLN A 98 -6.70 9.50 6.96
CA GLN A 98 -5.67 10.49 7.24
C GLN A 98 -6.26 11.90 7.32
N THR A 99 -5.91 12.63 8.38
CA THR A 99 -6.34 14.02 8.62
C THR A 99 -5.20 15.03 8.63
N LYS A 100 -3.96 14.55 8.42
CA LYS A 100 -2.73 15.35 8.39
C LYS A 100 -1.77 14.76 7.35
N PRO A 101 -0.82 15.56 6.82
CA PRO A 101 0.14 15.09 5.83
C PRO A 101 0.80 13.77 6.21
N PHE A 102 1.01 12.92 5.22
CA PHE A 102 1.56 11.59 5.39
C PHE A 102 2.33 11.14 4.16
N LEU A 103 3.26 10.21 4.35
CA LEU A 103 3.72 9.32 3.28
C LEU A 103 3.39 7.89 3.67
N HIS A 104 2.58 7.24 2.85
CA HIS A 104 2.42 5.80 2.90
C HIS A 104 3.61 5.14 2.23
N VAL A 105 4.12 4.09 2.86
CA VAL A 105 5.27 3.32 2.40
C VAL A 105 4.94 1.84 2.51
N ASP A 106 5.04 1.09 1.42
CA ASP A 106 4.79 -0.35 1.41
C ASP A 106 5.76 -1.11 2.32
N GLY A 107 5.32 -2.27 2.81
CA GLY A 107 6.10 -3.13 3.71
C GLY A 107 7.33 -3.78 3.06
N ASP A 108 7.53 -3.58 1.76
CA ASP A 108 8.66 -4.06 0.96
C ASP A 108 9.55 -2.93 0.42
N VAL A 109 9.35 -1.70 0.90
CA VAL A 109 10.24 -0.56 0.64
C VAL A 109 11.24 -0.40 1.79
N TYR A 110 12.51 -0.17 1.43
CA TYR A 110 13.61 -0.03 2.38
C TYR A 110 14.38 1.28 2.15
N ILE A 111 14.75 1.97 3.23
CA ILE A 111 15.47 3.23 3.14
C ILE A 111 16.79 3.22 3.92
N TRP A 112 17.79 3.97 3.44
CA TRP A 112 19.09 4.14 4.11
C TRP A 112 19.38 5.59 4.51
N LYS A 113 18.44 6.49 4.21
CA LYS A 113 18.41 7.90 4.60
C LYS A 113 16.96 8.35 4.65
N ALA A 114 16.68 9.45 5.35
CA ALA A 114 15.39 10.13 5.24
C ALA A 114 15.12 10.52 3.77
N PHE A 115 13.85 10.58 3.40
CA PHE A 115 13.42 11.16 2.14
C PHE A 115 13.88 12.62 2.06
N PRO A 116 14.22 13.12 0.86
CA PRO A 116 14.56 14.52 0.67
C PRO A 116 13.41 15.44 1.11
N THR A 117 13.73 16.65 1.56
CA THR A 117 12.75 17.67 1.94
C THR A 117 11.76 17.95 0.80
N GLU A 118 12.21 17.94 -0.45
CA GLU A 118 11.33 18.13 -1.60
C GLU A 118 10.24 17.05 -1.72
N VAL A 119 10.50 15.83 -1.22
CA VAL A 119 9.52 14.74 -1.16
C VAL A 119 8.64 14.88 0.07
N GLU A 120 9.22 15.22 1.22
CA GLU A 120 8.45 15.40 2.45
C GLU A 120 7.48 16.57 2.38
N ASP A 121 7.83 17.66 1.70
CA ASP A 121 7.00 18.86 1.63
C ASP A 121 6.09 18.90 0.40
N ALA A 122 6.21 17.93 -0.52
CA ALA A 122 5.43 17.88 -1.75
C ALA A 122 3.92 17.73 -1.47
N SER A 123 3.12 18.43 -2.27
CA SER A 123 1.65 18.32 -2.25
C SER A 123 1.18 16.90 -2.58
N LEU A 124 1.83 16.26 -3.54
CA LEU A 124 1.57 14.88 -3.93
C LEU A 124 2.89 14.18 -4.25
N VAL A 125 3.06 13.00 -3.69
CA VAL A 125 4.20 12.10 -3.89
C VAL A 125 3.69 10.79 -4.43
N ALA A 126 4.40 10.28 -5.42
CA ALA A 126 4.34 8.89 -5.80
C ALA A 126 5.74 8.36 -6.10
N GLN A 127 5.95 7.04 -5.97
CA GLN A 127 7.27 6.44 -6.11
C GLN A 127 7.87 6.69 -7.50
N ASN A 128 7.16 6.34 -8.56
CA ASN A 128 7.56 6.61 -9.93
C ASN A 128 6.39 6.48 -10.90
N LEU A 129 6.54 7.14 -12.05
CA LEU A 129 5.69 6.92 -13.22
C LEU A 129 6.12 5.62 -13.92
N GLU A 130 5.17 4.74 -14.16
CA GLU A 130 5.33 3.54 -14.96
C GLU A 130 4.76 3.82 -16.35
N LYS A 131 5.59 3.68 -17.39
CA LYS A 131 5.16 3.93 -18.77
C LYS A 131 5.17 2.63 -19.55
N ASN A 132 4.06 2.34 -20.22
CA ASN A 132 3.93 1.20 -21.12
C ASN A 132 4.22 -0.15 -20.44
N TYR A 133 3.80 -0.34 -19.18
CA TYR A 133 4.03 -1.61 -18.49
C TYR A 133 3.25 -2.73 -19.20
N PRO A 134 3.93 -3.75 -19.77
CA PRO A 134 3.28 -4.69 -20.69
C PRO A 134 2.11 -5.47 -20.08
N TYR A 135 2.19 -5.79 -18.78
CA TYR A 135 1.12 -6.50 -18.09
C TYR A 135 -0.15 -5.67 -17.96
N ASN A 136 -0.03 -4.37 -17.68
CA ASN A 136 -1.21 -3.52 -17.52
C ASN A 136 -1.84 -3.18 -18.87
N ILE A 137 -1.04 -3.00 -19.92
CA ILE A 137 -1.56 -2.91 -21.31
C ILE A 137 -2.40 -4.15 -21.65
N LYS A 138 -1.89 -5.34 -21.33
CA LYS A 138 -2.62 -6.60 -21.54
C LYS A 138 -3.91 -6.65 -20.72
N PHE A 139 -3.85 -6.27 -19.44
CA PHE A 139 -5.01 -6.25 -18.55
C PHE A 139 -6.10 -5.28 -19.04
N ILE A 140 -5.73 -4.05 -19.42
CA ILE A 140 -6.68 -3.06 -19.97
C ILE A 140 -7.32 -3.58 -21.25
N LYS A 141 -6.55 -4.22 -22.14
CA LYS A 141 -7.08 -4.82 -23.37
C LYS A 141 -8.09 -5.94 -23.06
N GLU A 142 -7.78 -6.81 -22.10
CA GLU A 142 -8.64 -7.91 -21.67
C GLU A 142 -9.91 -7.41 -20.96
N ALA A 143 -9.78 -6.39 -20.11
CA ALA A 143 -10.91 -5.71 -19.51
C ALA A 143 -11.85 -5.14 -20.59
N LYS A 144 -11.30 -4.43 -21.58
CA LYS A 144 -12.01 -3.87 -22.75
C LYS A 144 -12.76 -4.92 -23.58
N SER A 145 -12.26 -6.14 -23.66
CA SER A 145 -12.94 -7.22 -24.41
C SER A 145 -13.95 -8.00 -23.59
N THR A 146 -13.90 -7.94 -22.27
CA THR A 146 -14.61 -8.89 -21.39
C THR A 146 -15.67 -8.21 -20.52
N LEU A 147 -15.42 -6.99 -20.06
CA LEU A 147 -16.33 -6.29 -19.15
C LEU A 147 -17.42 -5.56 -19.94
N ALA A 148 -18.66 -5.70 -19.49
CA ALA A 148 -19.81 -4.98 -20.07
C ALA A 148 -19.78 -3.47 -19.77
N TYR A 149 -19.04 -3.07 -18.74
CA TYR A 149 -18.87 -1.67 -18.34
C TYR A 149 -17.43 -1.42 -17.93
N ILE A 150 -16.88 -0.30 -18.41
CA ILE A 150 -15.55 0.20 -18.05
C ILE A 150 -15.67 1.70 -17.82
N PRO A 151 -15.15 2.24 -16.70
CA PRO A 151 -15.07 3.67 -16.48
C PRO A 151 -14.34 4.39 -17.64
N SER A 152 -14.84 5.55 -18.06
CA SER A 152 -14.24 6.32 -19.18
C SER A 152 -12.77 6.66 -18.92
N GLN A 153 -12.39 6.86 -17.67
CA GLN A 153 -11.02 7.09 -17.23
C GLN A 153 -10.05 5.96 -17.64
N ILE A 154 -10.54 4.71 -17.76
CA ILE A 154 -9.75 3.55 -18.22
C ILE A 154 -9.84 3.41 -19.75
N ILE A 155 -10.96 3.84 -20.36
CA ILE A 155 -11.17 3.77 -21.81
C ILE A 155 -10.24 4.74 -22.54
N ASP A 156 -10.14 5.97 -22.06
CA ASP A 156 -9.46 7.09 -22.70
C ASP A 156 -7.93 7.09 -22.50
N CYS A 157 -7.40 6.18 -21.70
CA CYS A 157 -5.96 5.96 -21.54
C CYS A 157 -5.36 5.36 -22.84
N ASN A 158 -5.00 6.23 -23.79
CA ASN A 158 -4.21 5.89 -24.98
C ASN A 158 -2.72 5.66 -24.66
N THR A 159 -2.28 6.01 -23.44
CA THR A 159 -0.97 5.72 -22.89
C THR A 159 -1.16 5.14 -21.49
N SER A 160 -0.56 3.98 -21.20
CA SER A 160 -0.57 3.41 -19.84
C SER A 160 0.52 4.10 -19.02
N ASN A 161 0.25 5.36 -18.68
CA ASN A 161 1.02 6.10 -17.68
C ASN A 161 0.39 5.79 -16.33
N GLU A 162 1.04 4.91 -15.59
CA GLU A 162 0.58 4.42 -14.29
C GLU A 162 1.49 4.95 -13.20
N ILE A 163 1.01 4.87 -11.97
CA ILE A 163 1.76 5.35 -10.83
C ILE A 163 2.03 4.16 -9.95
N ASN A 164 3.32 3.90 -9.70
CA ASN A 164 3.70 2.96 -8.67
C ASN A 164 3.43 3.61 -7.30
N ALA A 165 2.53 2.99 -6.54
CA ALA A 165 2.10 3.46 -5.23
C ALA A 165 2.77 2.70 -4.07
N GLY A 166 4.01 2.23 -4.27
CA GLY A 166 4.85 1.71 -3.17
C GLY A 166 5.26 2.79 -2.18
N ILE A 167 5.34 4.04 -2.66
CA ILE A 167 5.35 5.25 -1.83
C ILE A 167 4.27 6.17 -2.41
N LEU A 168 3.33 6.62 -1.57
CA LEU A 168 2.26 7.53 -1.96
C LEU A 168 1.88 8.44 -0.79
N GLY A 169 1.65 9.72 -1.03
CA GLY A 169 1.23 10.63 0.03
C GLY A 169 1.43 12.08 -0.36
N GLY A 170 1.58 12.95 0.63
CA GLY A 170 1.85 14.37 0.43
C GLY A 170 1.11 15.24 1.42
N THR A 171 1.11 16.54 1.14
CA THR A 171 0.49 17.57 1.99
C THR A 171 -0.92 17.97 1.53
N ASP A 172 -1.34 17.59 0.32
CA ASP A 172 -2.69 17.89 -0.19
C ASP A 172 -3.73 16.88 0.32
N MET A 173 -4.30 17.17 1.49
CA MET A 173 -5.33 16.32 2.08
C MET A 173 -6.63 16.29 1.27
N SER A 174 -6.96 17.37 0.57
CA SER A 174 -8.18 17.46 -0.25
C SER A 174 -8.13 16.50 -1.45
N PHE A 175 -6.93 16.30 -2.01
CA PHE A 175 -6.70 15.27 -3.01
C PHE A 175 -7.02 13.88 -2.47
N PHE A 176 -6.49 13.51 -1.29
CA PHE A 176 -6.73 12.18 -0.71
C PHE A 176 -8.17 11.96 -0.28
N GLU A 177 -8.85 12.99 0.22
CA GLU A 177 -10.30 12.96 0.50
C GLU A 177 -11.12 12.67 -0.77
N THR A 178 -10.72 13.24 -1.92
CA THR A 178 -11.40 13.00 -3.20
C THR A 178 -11.03 11.65 -3.80
N TYR A 179 -9.75 11.28 -3.72
CA TYR A 179 -9.20 10.05 -4.29
C TYR A 179 -9.76 8.78 -3.64
N THR A 180 -10.19 8.87 -2.38
CA THR A 180 -10.64 7.73 -1.57
C THR A 180 -12.16 7.65 -1.35
N GLN A 181 -12.92 8.49 -2.06
CA GLN A 181 -14.39 8.50 -2.07
C GLN A 181 -14.99 7.32 -2.84
#